data_AF-G8UPW4-F1
#
_entry.id   AF-G8UPW4-F1
#
_cell.length_a   1.000
_cell.length_b   1.000
_cell.length_c   1.000
_cell.angle_alpha   90.00
_cell.angle_beta   90.00
_cell.angle_gamma   90.00
#
_symmetry.space_group_name_H-M   'P 1'
#
loop_
_entity.id
_entity.type
_entity.pdbx_description
1 polymer ?
#
loop_
_entity_poly.entity_id
_entity_poly.type
_entity_poly.pdbx_seq_one_letter_code
_entity_poly.pdbx_strand_id
1 'polypeptide(L)'
;MTHLHSSNKSRIAILFGVVAMPFLCALVSCGGEKKEIVDVGFDPNNSYTMKATQIVTMVSDSGITRYKVVTAEWLMFDEAEEPYWFFPEKVHLEKFDSLFRVEASVDADTAYYYKRKELWKLSGNVRVKNLEGEQFETELLFWDEQGKKIYSDHFIRITKNDFVNTGMGFESNLTLTQYRIFNAGAEIPLETNKARADTMQSDPPSLP
;
A
#
# COMPACT_ATOMS: atom_id res chain seq x y z
N MET A 1 73.92 -67.28 -24.62
CA MET A 1 73.07 -66.44 -25.50
C MET A 1 71.62 -66.77 -25.14
N THR A 2 70.78 -65.88 -24.63
CA THR A 2 70.75 -64.42 -24.59
C THR A 2 69.89 -64.00 -23.39
N HIS A 3 70.37 -63.04 -22.60
CA HIS A 3 69.54 -62.25 -21.70
C HIS A 3 68.63 -61.34 -22.54
N LEU A 4 67.35 -61.21 -22.17
CA LEU A 4 66.60 -59.99 -22.45
C LEU A 4 65.69 -59.63 -21.28
N HIS A 5 66.00 -58.46 -20.76
CA HIS A 5 65.33 -57.65 -19.75
C HIS A 5 64.01 -57.10 -20.30
N SER A 6 62.97 -56.92 -19.47
CA SER A 6 62.27 -55.62 -19.34
C SER A 6 61.03 -55.70 -18.47
N SER A 7 60.97 -54.73 -17.55
CA SER A 7 59.92 -54.37 -16.60
C SER A 7 58.65 -53.85 -17.27
N ASN A 8 57.46 -54.22 -16.76
CA ASN A 8 56.32 -53.29 -16.71
C ASN A 8 55.23 -53.73 -15.70
N LYS A 9 55.38 -53.40 -14.41
CA LYS A 9 54.33 -53.63 -13.38
C LYS A 9 53.63 -52.36 -12.89
N SER A 10 53.85 -51.20 -13.51
CA SER A 10 53.43 -49.91 -12.92
C SER A 10 52.51 -49.06 -13.81
N ARG A 11 51.51 -49.67 -14.45
CA ARG A 11 50.46 -48.93 -15.19
C ARG A 11 49.03 -49.39 -14.94
N ILE A 12 48.82 -50.64 -14.49
CA ILE A 12 47.48 -51.22 -14.32
C ILE A 12 46.80 -50.74 -13.03
N ALA A 13 47.56 -50.47 -11.96
CA ALA A 13 46.99 -50.05 -10.68
C ALA A 13 46.37 -48.64 -10.70
N ILE A 14 46.87 -47.75 -11.57
CA ILE A 14 46.39 -46.36 -11.66
C ILE A 14 45.08 -46.27 -12.46
N LEU A 15 44.84 -47.20 -13.40
CA LEU A 15 43.62 -47.19 -14.21
C LEU A 15 42.38 -47.63 -13.41
N PHE A 16 42.53 -48.51 -12.41
CA PHE A 16 41.43 -48.95 -11.55
C PHE A 16 41.02 -47.92 -10.48
N GLY A 17 41.94 -47.07 -10.04
CA GLY A 17 41.65 -46.01 -9.06
C GLY A 17 40.80 -44.85 -9.62
N VAL A 18 40.90 -44.59 -10.93
CA VAL A 18 40.19 -43.47 -11.59
C VAL A 18 38.74 -43.82 -11.94
N VAL A 19 38.39 -45.11 -12.04
CA VAL A 19 37.02 -45.58 -12.37
C VAL A 19 36.18 -45.87 -11.12
N ALA A 20 36.80 -46.06 -9.95
CA ALA A 20 36.09 -46.28 -8.69
C ALA A 20 35.55 -44.97 -8.05
N MET A 21 36.22 -43.84 -8.28
CA MET A 21 35.86 -42.54 -7.70
C MET A 21 34.58 -41.89 -8.32
N PRO A 22 34.26 -42.03 -9.62
CA PRO A 22 33.01 -41.52 -10.19
C PRO A 22 31.79 -42.37 -9.83
N PHE A 23 31.98 -43.65 -9.48
CA PHE A 23 30.88 -44.56 -9.13
C PHE A 23 30.37 -44.33 -7.70
N LEU A 24 31.23 -43.85 -6.80
CA LEU A 24 30.85 -43.57 -5.41
C LEU A 24 30.05 -42.27 -5.23
N CYS A 25 30.11 -41.35 -6.20
CA CYS A 25 29.34 -40.10 -6.20
C CYS A 25 27.86 -40.29 -6.63
N ALA A 26 27.48 -41.47 -7.14
CA ALA A 26 26.12 -41.72 -7.64
C ALA A 26 25.09 -42.06 -6.55
N LEU A 27 25.52 -42.26 -5.28
CA LEU A 27 24.62 -42.67 -4.19
C LEU A 27 24.28 -41.54 -3.20
N VAL A 28 24.80 -40.33 -3.40
CA VAL A 28 24.31 -39.14 -2.68
C VAL A 28 23.16 -38.52 -3.48
N SER A 29 22.14 -39.32 -3.78
CA SER A 29 20.83 -38.78 -4.10
C SER A 29 20.26 -38.29 -2.77
N CYS A 30 20.22 -36.96 -2.62
CA CYS A 30 19.61 -36.29 -1.48
C CYS A 30 18.20 -36.89 -1.30
N GLY A 31 17.94 -37.46 -0.12
CA GLY A 31 16.70 -38.18 0.15
C GLY A 31 15.49 -37.37 -0.29
N GLY A 32 14.64 -38.00 -1.10
CA GLY A 32 13.37 -37.41 -1.51
C GLY A 32 12.50 -37.17 -0.29
N GLU A 33 12.55 -35.95 0.25
CA GLU A 33 11.56 -35.48 1.19
C GLU A 33 10.20 -35.64 0.50
N LYS A 34 9.35 -36.46 1.11
CA LYS A 34 7.95 -36.57 0.72
C LYS A 34 7.34 -35.20 1.00
N LYS A 35 7.36 -34.32 0.00
CA LYS A 35 6.54 -33.11 0.03
C LYS A 35 5.11 -33.61 0.03
N GLU A 36 4.47 -33.52 1.18
CA GLU A 36 3.03 -33.55 1.29
C GLU A 36 2.54 -32.35 0.46
N ILE A 37 2.23 -32.63 -0.81
CA ILE A 37 1.60 -31.65 -1.68
C ILE A 37 0.19 -31.54 -1.15
N VAL A 38 -0.01 -30.65 -0.18
CA VAL A 38 -1.33 -30.10 0.09
C VAL A 38 -1.68 -29.37 -1.20
N ASP A 39 -2.62 -29.94 -1.95
CA ASP A 39 -3.30 -29.23 -3.04
C ASP A 39 -4.09 -28.09 -2.39
N VAL A 40 -3.40 -26.97 -2.16
CA VAL A 40 -4.06 -25.73 -1.75
C VAL A 40 -4.81 -25.28 -2.99
N GLY A 41 -6.04 -25.77 -3.13
CA GLY A 41 -6.89 -25.49 -4.27
C GLY A 41 -6.95 -23.99 -4.50
N PHE A 42 -6.52 -23.57 -5.68
CA PHE A 42 -6.60 -22.18 -6.10
C PHE A 42 -8.08 -21.81 -6.28
N ASP A 43 -8.57 -20.91 -5.42
CA ASP A 43 -9.86 -20.26 -5.59
C ASP A 43 -9.61 -18.87 -6.21
N PRO A 44 -10.00 -18.63 -7.48
CA PRO A 44 -9.78 -17.36 -8.15
C PRO A 44 -10.35 -16.15 -7.39
N ASN A 45 -11.41 -16.34 -6.59
CA ASN A 45 -12.06 -15.25 -5.87
C ASN A 45 -11.43 -14.94 -4.52
N ASN A 46 -10.70 -15.90 -3.93
CA ASN A 46 -10.17 -15.78 -2.57
C ASN A 46 -8.65 -15.97 -2.48
N SER A 47 -7.99 -16.28 -3.59
CA SER A 47 -6.54 -16.43 -3.69
C SER A 47 -5.94 -15.19 -4.32
N TYR A 48 -5.01 -14.54 -3.61
CA TYR A 48 -4.25 -13.44 -4.20
C TYR A 48 -3.29 -13.99 -5.26
N THR A 49 -3.21 -13.31 -6.40
CA THR A 49 -2.24 -13.60 -7.47
C THR A 49 -0.86 -13.07 -7.12
N MET A 50 -0.81 -12.00 -6.33
CA MET A 50 0.43 -11.40 -5.85
C MET A 50 0.24 -10.79 -4.46
N LYS A 51 1.26 -10.96 -3.62
CA LYS A 51 1.39 -10.27 -2.33
C LYS A 51 2.69 -9.48 -2.35
N ALA A 52 2.59 -8.21 -2.01
CA ALA A 52 3.73 -7.32 -1.89
C ALA A 52 3.76 -6.76 -0.45
N THR A 53 4.95 -6.65 0.14
CA THR A 53 5.11 -6.16 1.52
C THR A 53 6.10 -5.00 1.56
N GLN A 54 5.95 -4.11 2.54
CA GLN A 54 6.80 -2.93 2.76
C GLN A 54 6.91 -2.04 1.50
N ILE A 55 5.76 -1.66 0.97
CA ILE A 55 5.66 -0.98 -0.31
C ILE A 55 5.85 0.51 -0.15
N VAL A 56 6.78 1.04 -0.95
CA VAL A 56 6.86 2.45 -1.35
C VAL A 56 6.99 2.42 -2.87
N THR A 57 5.88 2.63 -3.58
CA THR A 57 5.87 2.56 -5.05
C THR A 57 5.31 3.83 -5.66
N MET A 58 5.84 4.19 -6.83
CA MET A 58 5.27 5.23 -7.68
C MET A 58 4.56 4.55 -8.85
N VAL A 59 3.27 4.83 -9.00
CA VAL A 59 2.44 4.33 -10.09
C VAL A 59 2.39 5.40 -11.17
N SER A 60 2.79 5.03 -12.39
CA SER A 60 2.70 5.87 -13.57
C SER A 60 1.60 5.37 -14.50
N ASP A 61 0.79 6.30 -15.00
CA ASP A 61 -0.10 6.06 -16.14
C ASP A 61 0.45 6.88 -17.32
N SER A 62 0.69 6.22 -18.45
CA SER A 62 1.16 6.84 -19.69
C SER A 62 2.50 7.58 -19.58
N GLY A 63 3.39 7.13 -18.68
CA GLY A 63 4.73 7.70 -18.47
C GLY A 63 4.78 8.92 -17.57
N ILE A 64 3.63 9.38 -17.05
CA ILE A 64 3.55 10.43 -16.03
C ILE A 64 3.31 9.75 -14.68
N THR A 65 4.14 10.04 -13.67
CA THR A 65 3.91 9.51 -12.32
C THR A 65 2.64 10.15 -11.77
N ARG A 66 1.64 9.32 -11.44
CA ARG A 66 0.34 9.81 -10.95
C ARG A 66 0.21 9.66 -9.44
N TYR A 67 0.70 8.56 -8.89
CA TYR A 67 0.48 8.22 -7.48
C TYR A 67 1.73 7.70 -6.80
N LYS A 68 1.89 8.00 -5.51
CA LYS A 68 2.81 7.29 -4.61
C LYS A 68 1.97 6.56 -3.57
N VAL A 69 2.23 5.26 -3.41
CA VAL A 69 1.54 4.39 -2.46
C VAL A 69 2.55 3.92 -1.43
N VAL A 70 2.23 4.13 -0.16
CA VAL A 70 3.00 3.64 0.98
C VAL A 70 2.09 2.77 1.85
N THR A 71 2.44 1.49 2.01
CA THR A 71 1.71 0.55 2.87
C THR A 71 2.59 -0.63 3.28
N ALA A 72 2.21 -1.32 4.36
CA ALA A 72 2.90 -2.52 4.81
C ALA A 72 2.55 -3.77 3.97
N GLU A 73 1.32 -3.87 3.47
CA GLU A 73 0.85 -5.03 2.72
C GLU A 73 -0.09 -4.64 1.59
N TRP A 74 0.13 -5.22 0.41
CA TRP A 74 -0.70 -5.05 -0.78
C TRP A 74 -0.97 -6.42 -1.41
N LEU A 75 -2.25 -6.79 -1.44
CA LEU A 75 -2.75 -8.02 -2.02
C LEU A 75 -3.44 -7.73 -3.35
N MET A 76 -3.11 -8.49 -4.38
CA MET A 76 -3.68 -8.33 -5.72
C MET A 76 -4.47 -9.59 -6.04
N PHE A 77 -5.74 -9.42 -6.43
CA PHE A 77 -6.65 -10.51 -6.80
C PHE A 77 -7.04 -10.34 -8.27
N ASP A 78 -6.06 -10.51 -9.16
CA ASP A 78 -6.26 -10.22 -10.59
C ASP A 78 -7.13 -11.28 -11.32
N GLU A 79 -7.26 -12.47 -10.73
CA GLU A 79 -8.05 -13.59 -11.28
C GLU A 79 -9.49 -13.67 -10.73
N ALA A 80 -9.85 -12.80 -9.79
CA ALA A 80 -11.23 -12.71 -9.30
C ALA A 80 -12.18 -12.27 -10.42
N GLU A 81 -13.46 -12.67 -10.34
CA GLU A 81 -14.48 -12.27 -11.31
C GLU A 81 -14.54 -10.72 -11.47
N GLU A 82 -14.44 -10.03 -10.34
CA GLU A 82 -14.16 -8.60 -10.25
C GLU A 82 -12.75 -8.37 -9.71
N PRO A 83 -11.73 -8.10 -10.55
CA PRO A 83 -10.36 -7.89 -10.11
C PRO A 83 -10.21 -6.67 -9.18
N TYR A 84 -9.52 -6.87 -8.06
CA TYR A 84 -9.31 -5.82 -7.07
C TYR A 84 -7.94 -5.89 -6.41
N TRP A 85 -7.53 -4.76 -5.84
CA TRP A 85 -6.43 -4.68 -4.89
C TRP A 85 -6.98 -4.48 -3.50
N PHE A 86 -6.31 -5.06 -2.52
CA PHE A 86 -6.64 -4.92 -1.11
C PHE A 86 -5.39 -4.52 -0.32
N PHE A 87 -5.57 -3.49 0.50
CA PHE A 87 -4.59 -2.95 1.42
C PHE A 87 -5.12 -3.21 2.84
N PRO A 88 -4.74 -4.35 3.46
CA PRO A 88 -5.25 -4.74 4.79
C PRO A 88 -4.68 -3.90 5.92
N GLU A 89 -3.60 -3.17 5.66
CA GLU A 89 -2.95 -2.28 6.61
C GLU A 89 -3.02 -0.83 6.14
N LYS A 90 -2.61 0.08 7.03
CA LYS A 90 -2.62 1.52 6.78
C LYS A 90 -2.01 1.83 5.41
N VAL A 91 -2.74 2.63 4.64
CA VAL A 91 -2.32 3.12 3.33
C VAL A 91 -2.18 4.62 3.36
N HIS A 92 -1.10 5.10 2.76
CA HIS A 92 -0.89 6.50 2.45
C HIS A 92 -0.74 6.65 0.93
N LEU A 93 -1.62 7.44 0.33
CA LEU A 93 -1.65 7.72 -1.11
C LEU A 93 -1.36 9.19 -1.34
N GLU A 94 -0.40 9.52 -2.19
CA GLU A 94 -0.17 10.87 -2.68
C GLU A 94 -0.44 10.91 -4.19
N LYS A 95 -1.22 11.89 -4.64
CA LYS A 95 -1.38 12.22 -6.06
C LYS A 95 -0.46 13.37 -6.43
N PHE A 96 0.21 13.30 -7.57
CA PHE A 96 1.07 14.38 -8.06
C PHE A 96 0.51 15.06 -9.31
N ASP A 97 0.82 16.35 -9.47
CA ASP A 97 0.65 17.07 -10.73
C ASP A 97 1.80 16.75 -11.71
N SER A 98 1.74 17.33 -12.92
CA SER A 98 2.79 17.14 -13.94
C SER A 98 4.16 17.69 -13.56
N LEU A 99 4.24 18.51 -12.50
CA LEU A 99 5.46 19.09 -11.95
C LEU A 99 5.91 18.39 -10.66
N PHE A 100 5.36 17.20 -10.34
CA PHE A 100 5.65 16.42 -9.14
C PHE A 100 5.30 17.14 -7.81
N ARG A 101 4.36 18.08 -7.82
CA ARG A 101 3.80 18.67 -6.60
C ARG A 101 2.63 17.81 -6.12
N VAL A 102 2.53 17.61 -4.81
CA VAL A 102 1.41 16.86 -4.21
C VAL A 102 0.11 17.63 -4.45
N GLU A 103 -0.80 17.03 -5.22
CA GLU A 103 -2.15 17.55 -5.42
C GLU A 103 -3.08 17.17 -4.28
N ALA A 104 -3.03 15.91 -3.88
CA ALA A 104 -3.86 15.41 -2.80
C ALA A 104 -3.12 14.31 -2.05
N SER A 105 -3.43 14.16 -0.78
CA SER A 105 -2.97 13.03 0.02
C SER A 105 -4.14 12.38 0.74
N VAL A 106 -4.09 11.06 0.88
CA VAL A 106 -5.09 10.25 1.55
C VAL A 106 -4.38 9.32 2.53
N ASP A 107 -4.84 9.30 3.77
CA ASP A 107 -4.55 8.25 4.74
C ASP A 107 -5.83 7.45 5.03
N ALA A 108 -5.72 6.13 5.14
CA ALA A 108 -6.79 5.26 5.62
C ALA A 108 -6.22 4.02 6.31
N ASP A 109 -6.99 3.37 7.19
CA ASP A 109 -6.56 2.16 7.88
C ASP A 109 -6.58 0.94 6.96
N THR A 110 -7.53 0.90 6.02
CA THR A 110 -7.60 -0.12 4.96
C THR A 110 -8.12 0.48 3.66
N ALA A 111 -7.84 -0.17 2.54
CA ALA A 111 -8.37 0.24 1.25
C ALA A 111 -8.62 -0.91 0.29
N TYR A 112 -9.60 -0.72 -0.60
CA TYR A 112 -9.83 -1.55 -1.77
C TYR A 112 -9.76 -0.68 -3.01
N TYR A 113 -9.19 -1.22 -4.09
CA TYR A 113 -9.29 -0.64 -5.43
C TYR A 113 -9.90 -1.64 -6.39
N TYR A 114 -11.11 -1.36 -6.86
CA TYR A 114 -11.81 -2.19 -7.85
C TYR A 114 -11.39 -1.76 -9.25
N LYS A 115 -10.54 -2.58 -9.90
CA LYS A 115 -9.84 -2.18 -11.14
C LYS A 115 -10.79 -1.87 -12.29
N ARG A 116 -11.84 -2.69 -12.48
CA ARG A 116 -12.81 -2.50 -13.58
C ARG A 116 -13.72 -1.28 -13.39
N LYS A 117 -13.99 -0.93 -12.13
CA LYS A 117 -14.83 0.21 -11.74
C LYS A 117 -14.04 1.51 -11.58
N GLU A 118 -12.71 1.43 -11.56
CA GLU A 118 -11.82 2.55 -11.22
C GLU A 118 -12.27 3.23 -9.91
N LEU A 119 -12.58 2.40 -8.90
CA LEU A 119 -13.21 2.81 -7.65
C LEU A 119 -12.32 2.45 -6.46
N TRP A 120 -11.91 3.47 -5.72
CA TRP A 120 -11.34 3.26 -4.39
C TRP A 120 -12.43 3.26 -3.34
N LYS A 121 -12.33 2.31 -2.40
CA LYS A 121 -13.07 2.29 -1.13
C LYS A 121 -12.04 2.37 -0.01
N LEU A 122 -12.00 3.50 0.67
CA LEU A 122 -11.08 3.80 1.77
C LEU A 122 -11.86 3.71 3.08
N SER A 123 -11.36 2.96 4.06
CA SER A 123 -12.10 2.66 5.29
C SER A 123 -11.22 2.79 6.53
N GLY A 124 -11.80 3.34 7.59
CA GLY A 124 -11.15 3.55 8.89
C GLY A 124 -10.26 4.79 8.90
N ASN A 125 -10.58 5.75 9.78
CA ASN A 125 -9.79 6.96 10.01
C ASN A 125 -9.34 7.68 8.72
N VAL A 126 -10.24 7.77 7.73
CA VAL A 126 -9.91 8.33 6.42
C VAL A 126 -9.67 9.83 6.57
N ARG A 127 -8.48 10.27 6.18
CA ARG A 127 -8.10 11.69 6.13
C ARG A 127 -7.62 12.04 4.74
N VAL A 128 -8.29 13.00 4.11
CA VAL A 128 -7.89 13.51 2.80
C VAL A 128 -7.49 14.98 2.94
N LYS A 129 -6.38 15.35 2.33
CA LYS A 129 -5.97 16.74 2.18
C LYS A 129 -5.94 17.11 0.70
N ASN A 130 -6.64 18.18 0.34
CA ASN A 130 -6.68 18.67 -1.05
C ASN A 130 -5.57 19.71 -1.32
N LEU A 131 -5.52 20.19 -2.57
CA LEU A 131 -4.58 21.22 -3.04
C LEU A 131 -4.70 22.55 -2.29
N GLU A 132 -5.90 22.87 -1.80
CA GLU A 132 -6.20 24.11 -1.06
C GLU A 132 -5.79 24.02 0.42
N GLY A 133 -5.34 22.84 0.86
CA GLY A 133 -4.97 22.57 2.24
C GLY A 133 -6.15 22.23 3.15
N GLU A 134 -7.36 22.09 2.60
CA GLU A 134 -8.54 21.64 3.33
C GLU A 134 -8.41 20.17 3.71
N GLN A 135 -8.93 19.82 4.89
CA GLN A 135 -8.87 18.47 5.43
C GLN A 135 -10.27 17.87 5.56
N PHE A 136 -10.45 16.69 4.98
CA PHE A 136 -11.70 15.92 4.98
C PHE A 136 -11.49 14.66 5.81
N GLU A 137 -12.35 14.44 6.80
CA GLU A 137 -12.21 13.33 7.75
C GLU A 137 -13.52 12.54 7.83
N THR A 138 -13.46 11.24 7.56
CA THR A 138 -14.62 10.34 7.58
C THR A 138 -14.20 8.91 7.89
N GLU A 139 -15.17 8.03 8.16
CA GLU A 139 -14.93 6.62 8.39
C GLU A 139 -14.85 5.81 7.09
N LEU A 140 -15.59 6.25 6.06
CA LEU A 140 -15.66 5.56 4.77
C LEU A 140 -15.69 6.59 3.65
N LEU A 141 -14.86 6.41 2.63
CA LEU A 141 -14.81 7.29 1.47
C LEU A 141 -14.70 6.46 0.19
N PHE A 142 -15.51 6.85 -0.79
CA PHE A 142 -15.45 6.31 -2.13
C PHE A 142 -14.89 7.36 -3.08
N TRP A 143 -13.83 6.99 -3.80
CA TRP A 143 -13.26 7.80 -4.86
C TRP A 143 -13.53 7.09 -6.19
N ASP A 144 -14.53 7.57 -6.92
CA ASP A 144 -15.03 7.00 -8.17
C ASP A 144 -14.45 7.81 -9.34
N GLU A 145 -13.34 7.31 -9.90
CA GLU A 145 -12.65 8.01 -10.99
C GLU A 145 -13.50 8.00 -12.28
N GLN A 146 -14.17 6.88 -12.55
CA GLN A 146 -15.07 6.72 -13.71
C GLN A 146 -16.30 7.64 -13.60
N GLY A 147 -16.95 7.66 -12.43
CA GLY A 147 -18.10 8.52 -12.12
C GLY A 147 -17.72 9.97 -11.83
N LYS A 148 -16.42 10.29 -11.79
CA LYS A 148 -15.83 11.62 -11.57
C LYS A 148 -16.29 12.30 -10.27
N LYS A 149 -16.45 11.51 -9.21
CA LYS A 149 -16.91 12.01 -7.92
C LYS A 149 -16.22 11.33 -6.75
N ILE A 150 -16.13 12.07 -5.66
CA ILE A 150 -15.75 11.55 -4.35
C ILE A 150 -16.96 11.67 -3.44
N TYR A 151 -17.31 10.63 -2.71
CA TYR A 151 -18.50 10.64 -1.87
C TYR A 151 -18.36 9.77 -0.63
N SER A 152 -19.22 10.06 0.34
CA SER A 152 -19.44 9.26 1.53
C SER A 152 -20.89 9.40 1.97
N ASP A 153 -21.44 8.37 2.58
CA ASP A 153 -22.70 8.35 3.31
C ASP A 153 -22.50 8.41 4.84
N HIS A 154 -21.25 8.48 5.30
CA HIS A 154 -20.87 8.53 6.71
C HIS A 154 -20.74 9.97 7.21
N PHE A 155 -20.58 10.11 8.53
CA PHE A 155 -20.22 11.39 9.13
C PHE A 155 -18.95 11.96 8.46
N ILE A 156 -18.99 13.25 8.15
CA ILE A 156 -17.88 13.97 7.53
C ILE A 156 -17.56 15.20 8.38
N ARG A 157 -16.27 15.45 8.56
CA ARG A 157 -15.74 16.69 9.13
C ARG A 157 -14.79 17.32 8.11
N ILE A 158 -15.08 18.55 7.71
CA ILE A 158 -14.30 19.31 6.74
C ILE A 158 -13.73 20.52 7.45
N THR A 159 -12.40 20.59 7.54
CA THR A 159 -11.69 21.73 8.10
C THR A 159 -11.18 22.60 6.95
N LYS A 160 -11.67 23.84 6.89
CA LYS A 160 -11.32 24.84 5.88
C LYS A 160 -10.97 26.14 6.58
N ASN A 161 -9.72 26.59 6.45
CA ASN A 161 -9.20 27.76 7.18
C ASN A 161 -9.48 27.61 8.69
N ASP A 162 -10.13 28.61 9.29
CA ASP A 162 -10.53 28.63 10.70
C ASP A 162 -11.95 28.11 10.92
N PHE A 163 -12.51 27.33 10.01
CA PHE A 163 -13.88 26.80 10.12
C PHE A 163 -13.92 25.29 9.98
N VAL A 164 -14.79 24.68 10.78
CA VAL A 164 -15.13 23.26 10.70
C VAL A 164 -16.59 23.13 10.29
N ASN A 165 -16.80 22.45 9.17
CA ASN A 165 -18.10 22.07 8.65
C ASN A 165 -18.32 20.58 8.88
N THR A 166 -19.52 20.19 9.32
CA THR A 166 -19.86 18.80 9.62
C THR A 166 -21.16 18.38 8.97
N GLY A 167 -21.37 17.08 8.78
CA GLY A 167 -22.64 16.55 8.29
C GLY A 167 -22.65 15.04 8.18
N MET A 168 -23.77 14.49 7.69
CA MET A 168 -23.94 13.06 7.44
C MET A 168 -24.02 12.82 5.93
N GLY A 169 -22.88 12.44 5.37
CA GLY A 169 -22.64 12.22 3.96
C GLY A 169 -22.15 13.46 3.21
N PHE A 170 -21.44 13.25 2.12
CA PHE A 170 -21.05 14.31 1.18
C PHE A 170 -20.83 13.75 -0.24
N GLU A 171 -20.81 14.67 -1.20
CA GLU A 171 -20.38 14.42 -2.56
C GLU A 171 -19.51 15.58 -3.06
N SER A 172 -18.51 15.29 -3.87
CA SER A 172 -17.57 16.27 -4.40
C SER A 172 -17.04 15.88 -5.79
N ASN A 173 -16.46 16.84 -6.50
CA ASN A 173 -15.58 16.57 -7.64
C ASN A 173 -14.29 15.85 -7.22
N LEU A 174 -13.53 15.31 -8.18
CA LEU A 174 -12.30 14.55 -7.95
C LEU A 174 -11.16 15.34 -7.26
N THR A 175 -11.29 16.66 -7.16
CA THR A 175 -10.27 17.54 -6.54
C THR A 175 -10.67 18.03 -5.17
N LEU A 176 -11.85 17.66 -4.65
CA LEU A 176 -12.36 18.13 -3.36
C LEU A 176 -12.45 19.66 -3.24
N THR A 177 -12.72 20.36 -4.36
CA THR A 177 -12.84 21.84 -4.38
C THR A 177 -14.28 22.30 -4.54
N GLN A 178 -15.14 21.43 -5.05
CA GLN A 178 -16.59 21.66 -5.16
C GLN A 178 -17.29 20.48 -4.50
N TYR A 179 -17.96 20.73 -3.38
CA TYR A 179 -18.61 19.69 -2.60
C TYR A 179 -19.95 20.15 -2.04
N ARG A 180 -20.79 19.17 -1.74
CA ARG A 180 -22.07 19.32 -1.05
C ARG A 180 -22.09 18.39 0.14
N ILE A 181 -22.31 18.95 1.33
CA ILE A 181 -22.54 18.19 2.56
C ILE A 181 -24.03 17.89 2.67
N PHE A 182 -24.36 16.63 2.96
CA PHE A 182 -25.72 16.21 3.26
C PHE A 182 -25.99 16.32 4.76
N ASN A 183 -27.21 16.67 5.13
CA ASN A 183 -27.63 16.81 6.54
C ASN A 183 -26.60 17.61 7.37
N ALA A 184 -26.27 18.81 6.87
CA ALA A 184 -25.21 19.63 7.45
C ALA A 184 -25.51 19.99 8.91
N GLY A 185 -24.50 19.86 9.76
CA GLY A 185 -24.47 20.43 11.10
C GLY A 185 -24.19 21.93 11.08
N ALA A 186 -24.04 22.52 12.26
CA ALA A 186 -23.60 23.89 12.38
C ALA A 186 -22.13 24.04 11.94
N GLU A 187 -21.81 25.16 11.30
CA GLU A 187 -20.42 25.58 11.06
C GLU A 187 -19.81 26.08 12.38
N ILE A 188 -18.62 25.59 12.72
CA ILE A 188 -17.95 25.85 13.99
C ILE A 188 -16.65 26.62 13.72
N PRO A 189 -16.51 27.85 14.22
CA PRO A 189 -15.22 28.56 14.21
C PRO A 189 -14.18 27.84 15.07
N LEU A 190 -12.96 27.73 14.55
CA LEU A 190 -11.79 27.30 15.29
C LEU A 190 -11.27 28.49 16.09
N GLU A 191 -11.69 28.60 17.35
CA GLU A 191 -11.12 29.57 18.29
C GLU A 191 -9.61 29.31 18.41
N THR A 192 -8.81 30.13 17.73
CA THR A 192 -7.36 30.08 17.84
C THR A 192 -7.02 30.56 19.26
N ASN A 193 -6.18 29.82 19.99
CA ASN A 193 -5.69 30.12 21.35
C ASN A 193 -5.08 31.54 21.58
N LYS A 194 -5.14 32.46 20.61
CA LYS A 194 -4.78 33.88 20.76
C LYS A 194 -5.69 34.63 21.75
N ALA A 195 -6.98 34.30 21.83
CA ALA A 195 -7.90 35.05 22.70
C ALA A 195 -7.67 34.83 24.21
N ARG A 196 -6.96 33.77 24.60
CA ARG A 196 -6.68 33.47 26.02
C ARG A 196 -5.38 34.08 26.54
N ALA A 197 -4.52 34.58 25.64
CA ALA A 197 -3.25 35.22 26.03
C ALA A 197 -3.44 36.67 26.50
N ASP A 198 -4.44 37.39 25.97
CA ASP A 198 -4.66 38.81 26.30
C ASP A 198 -5.38 39.04 27.65
N THR A 199 -5.95 38.01 28.28
CA THR A 199 -6.67 38.16 29.56
C THR A 199 -5.83 37.88 30.81
N MET A 200 -4.54 37.53 30.68
CA MET A 200 -3.65 37.29 31.83
C MET A 200 -2.74 38.49 32.19
N GLN A 201 -2.94 39.66 31.57
CA GLN A 201 -2.08 40.84 31.77
C GLN A 201 -2.86 42.09 32.24
N SER A 202 -3.44 42.05 33.44
CA SER A 202 -3.83 43.22 34.25
C SER A 202 -4.02 42.71 35.69
N ASP A 203 -3.23 43.04 36.71
CA ASP A 203 -2.73 44.35 37.14
C ASP A 203 -1.37 44.23 37.89
N PRO A 204 -0.53 45.28 37.94
CA PRO A 204 0.56 45.34 38.90
C PRO A 204 0.03 45.64 40.32
N PRO A 205 0.61 45.05 41.38
CA PRO A 205 0.16 45.28 42.74
C PRO A 205 0.43 46.73 43.17
N SER A 206 -0.61 47.41 43.67
CA SER A 206 -0.46 48.68 44.39
C SER A 206 0.21 48.41 45.75
N LEU A 207 1.37 49.04 45.96
CA LEU A 207 2.11 49.01 47.23
C LEU A 207 1.44 49.93 48.27
N PRO A 208 1.29 49.50 49.54
CA PRO A 208 1.02 50.39 50.66
C PRO A 208 2.27 51.14 51.13
#